data_AF-A0A2D5SAA2-F1
#
_entry.id   AF-A0A2D5SAA2-F1
#
_cell.length_a   1.000
_cell.length_b   1.000
_cell.length_c   1.000
_cell.angle_alpha   90.00
_cell.angle_beta   90.00
_cell.angle_gamma   90.00
#
_symmetry.space_group_name_H-M   'P 1'
#
loop_
_entity.id
_entity.type
_entity.pdbx_description
1 polymer ?
#
loop_
_entity_poly.entity_id
_entity_poly.type
_entity_poly.pdbx_seq_one_letter_code
_entity_poly.pdbx_strand_id
1 'polypeptide(L)' 'MSPRQFDHAAAVFVLACVAMTHPSVQAEPPAAEAEAVSYADDIAPMFARHCISCHGPKKQESELRLDVRAALL' A
#
# COMPACT_ATOMS: atom_id res chain seq x y z
N MET A 1 -2.51 -20.38 -49.09
CA MET A 1 -2.28 -19.64 -47.84
C MET A 1 -0.88 -19.05 -47.88
N SER A 2 -0.76 -17.71 -47.95
CA SER A 2 0.52 -17.01 -48.06
C SER A 2 1.13 -16.79 -46.66
N PRO A 3 2.39 -17.19 -46.40
CA PRO A 3 3.00 -17.10 -45.07
C PRO A 3 3.28 -15.66 -44.59
N ARG A 4 3.07 -14.63 -45.43
CA ARG A 4 3.38 -13.22 -45.09
C ARG A 4 2.36 -12.52 -44.18
N GLN A 5 1.17 -13.08 -43.98
CA GLN A 5 0.11 -12.45 -43.18
C GLN A 5 0.32 -12.56 -41.67
N PHE A 6 1.14 -13.50 -41.19
CA PHE A 6 1.46 -13.67 -39.77
C PHE A 6 2.56 -12.72 -39.29
N ASP A 7 3.48 -12.30 -40.17
CA ASP A 7 4.57 -11.36 -39.85
C ASP A 7 4.06 -9.97 -39.45
N HIS A 8 3.06 -9.44 -40.16
CA HIS A 8 2.50 -8.13 -39.86
C HIS A 8 1.72 -8.11 -38.54
N ALA A 9 1.05 -9.21 -38.18
CA ALA A 9 0.32 -9.33 -36.92
C ALA A 9 1.28 -9.30 -35.72
N ALA A 10 2.43 -9.97 -35.82
CA ALA A 10 3.48 -9.94 -34.81
C ALA A 10 4.13 -8.55 -34.69
N ALA A 11 4.40 -7.88 -35.81
CA ALA A 11 5.01 -6.54 -35.82
C ALA A 11 4.09 -5.46 -35.22
N VAL A 12 2.78 -5.50 -35.50
CA VAL A 12 1.79 -4.58 -34.92
C VAL A 12 1.62 -4.81 -33.42
N PHE A 13 1.67 -6.06 -32.98
CA PHE A 13 1.58 -6.42 -31.55
C PHE A 13 2.79 -5.90 -30.76
N VAL A 14 4.00 -6.07 -31.28
CA VAL A 14 5.23 -5.58 -30.64
C VAL A 14 5.25 -4.05 -30.55
N LEU A 15 4.79 -3.34 -31.58
CA LEU A 15 4.73 -1.87 -31.57
C LEU A 15 3.70 -1.33 -30.56
N ALA A 16 2.57 -2.02 -30.37
CA ALA A 16 1.56 -1.67 -29.38
C ALA A 16 2.05 -1.83 -27.92
N CYS A 17 2.88 -2.84 -27.63
CA CYS A 17 3.45 -3.05 -26.30
C CYS A 17 4.45 -1.94 -25.89
N VAL A 18 5.17 -1.36 -26.83
CA VAL A 18 6.15 -0.27 -26.55
C VAL A 18 5.46 1.04 -26.18
N ALA A 19 4.23 1.29 -26.65
CA ALA A 19 3.47 2.49 -26.31
C ALA A 19 2.86 2.48 -24.89
N MET A 20 2.92 1.34 -24.18
CA MET A 20 2.34 1.20 -22.83
C MET A 20 3.36 1.46 -21.69
N THR A 21 4.62 1.76 -22.00
CA THR A 21 5.68 1.95 -20.99
C THR A 21 5.85 3.42 -20.55
N HIS A 22 4.84 4.26 -20.71
CA HIS A 22 4.90 5.64 -20.23
C HIS A 22 5.16 5.66 -18.71
N PRO A 23 6.30 6.21 -18.25
CA PRO A 23 6.50 6.42 -16.83
C PRO A 23 5.50 7.48 -16.38
N SER A 24 4.50 7.05 -15.60
CA SER A 24 3.59 7.97 -14.91
C SER A 24 4.38 8.64 -13.79
N VAL A 25 5.13 9.68 -14.13
CA VAL A 25 5.70 10.60 -13.16
C VAL A 25 4.55 11.42 -12.61
N GLN A 26 3.91 10.92 -11.55
CA GLN A 26 3.03 11.77 -10.75
C GLN A 26 3.92 12.74 -9.99
N ALA A 27 3.74 14.04 -10.23
CA ALA A 27 4.37 15.06 -9.42
C ALA A 27 3.85 14.89 -7.98
N GLU A 28 4.75 14.54 -7.07
CA GLU A 28 4.43 14.51 -5.66
C GLU A 28 4.09 15.94 -5.24
N PRO A 29 2.90 16.18 -4.64
CA PRO A 29 2.56 17.51 -4.17
C PRO A 29 3.65 17.97 -3.18
N PRO A 30 3.95 19.28 -3.11
CA PRO A 30 4.89 19.77 -2.12
C PRO A 30 4.47 19.27 -0.75
N ALA A 31 5.40 18.64 -0.03
CA ALA A 31 5.15 18.15 1.31
C ALA A 31 4.64 19.32 2.14
N ALA A 32 3.35 19.32 2.45
CA ALA A 32 2.81 20.22 3.45
C ALA A 32 3.56 19.93 4.75
N GLU A 33 3.88 20.98 5.51
CA GLU A 33 4.42 20.84 6.85
C GLU A 33 3.42 20.01 7.66
N ALA A 34 3.71 18.72 7.83
CA ALA A 34 2.81 17.80 8.51
C ALA A 34 2.79 18.18 9.99
N GLU A 35 1.60 18.40 10.53
CA GLU A 35 1.44 18.56 11.97
C GLU A 35 2.01 17.34 12.69
N ALA A 36 2.67 17.58 13.82
CA ALA A 36 3.27 16.51 14.61
C ALA A 36 2.18 15.58 15.15
N VAL A 37 2.28 14.29 14.80
CA VAL A 37 1.33 13.28 15.26
C VAL A 37 1.58 12.95 16.74
N SER A 38 0.54 13.08 17.56
CA SER A 38 0.53 12.69 18.97
C SER A 38 0.01 11.27 19.11
N TYR A 39 0.80 10.39 19.74
CA TYR A 39 0.31 9.05 20.05
C TYR A 39 -0.93 9.07 20.95
N ALA A 40 -0.96 9.96 21.95
CA ALA A 40 -2.04 10.01 22.93
C ALA A 40 -3.36 10.48 22.30
N ASP A 41 -3.28 11.47 21.40
CA ASP A 41 -4.46 12.13 20.85
C ASP A 41 -4.91 11.48 19.53
N ASP A 42 -3.97 11.04 18.69
CA ASP A 42 -4.28 10.56 17.34
C ASP A 42 -4.34 9.03 17.26
N ILE A 43 -3.41 8.32 17.91
CA ILE A 43 -3.20 6.87 17.71
C ILE A 43 -3.91 6.03 18.78
N ALA A 44 -3.74 6.36 20.06
CA ALA A 44 -4.29 5.58 21.17
C ALA A 44 -5.82 5.39 21.09
N PRO A 45 -6.62 6.41 20.71
CA PRO A 45 -8.06 6.24 20.55
C PRO A 45 -8.42 5.28 19.42
N MET A 46 -7.63 5.22 18.35
CA MET A 46 -7.84 4.27 17.25
C MET A 46 -7.61 2.83 17.73
N PHE A 47 -6.53 2.58 18.46
CA PHE A 47 -6.26 1.25 19.01
C PHE A 47 -7.33 0.81 20.01
N ALA A 48 -7.79 1.73 20.87
CA ALA A 48 -8.86 1.45 21.82
C ALA A 48 -10.17 1.04 21.13
N ARG A 49 -10.53 1.70 20.03
CA ARG A 49 -11.77 1.42 19.28
C ARG A 49 -11.71 0.17 18.43
N HIS A 50 -10.55 -0.13 17.83
CA HIS A 50 -10.48 -1.10 16.73
C HIS A 50 -9.59 -2.31 17.01
N CYS A 51 -8.68 -2.25 17.98
CA CYS A 51 -7.63 -3.25 18.13
C CYS A 51 -7.65 -3.93 19.51
N ILE A 52 -7.80 -3.16 20.59
CA ILE A 52 -7.65 -3.65 21.97
C ILE A 52 -8.72 -4.71 22.34
N SER A 53 -9.87 -4.75 21.66
CA SER A 53 -10.86 -5.81 21.88
C SER A 53 -10.33 -7.22 21.57
N CYS A 54 -9.39 -7.34 20.63
CA CYS A 54 -8.79 -8.62 20.22
C CYS A 54 -7.30 -8.74 20.59
N HIS A 55 -6.58 -7.62 20.78
CA HIS A 55 -5.15 -7.57 21.06
C HIS A 55 -4.84 -6.83 22.37
N GLY A 56 -5.66 -7.08 23.39
CA GLY A 56 -5.58 -6.46 24.71
C GLY A 56 -5.44 -7.49 25.84
N PRO A 57 -5.64 -7.08 27.10
CA PRO A 57 -5.45 -7.98 28.23
C PRO A 57 -6.53 -9.06 28.33
N LYS A 58 -7.74 -8.80 27.79
CA LYS A 58 -8.87 -9.74 27.84
C LYS A 58 -8.77 -10.83 26.79
N LYS A 59 -8.24 -10.50 25.62
CA LYS A 59 -8.13 -11.36 24.45
C LYS A 59 -6.89 -10.95 23.68
N GLN A 60 -6.11 -11.93 23.26
CA GLN A 60 -4.76 -11.72 22.74
C GLN A 60 -4.56 -12.60 21.50
N GLU A 61 -5.22 -12.22 20.41
CA GLU A 61 -5.14 -12.95 19.15
C GLU A 61 -3.73 -12.84 18.56
N SER A 62 -3.23 -13.94 17.98
CA SER A 62 -1.92 -14.03 17.34
C SER A 62 -0.75 -13.58 18.23
N GLU A 63 -0.89 -13.73 19.55
CA GLU A 63 0.13 -13.35 20.55
C GLU A 63 0.53 -11.85 20.52
N LEU A 64 -0.30 -11.01 19.89
CA LEU A 64 -0.04 -9.58 19.74
C LEU A 64 -0.70 -8.77 20.88
N ARG A 65 0.07 -7.85 21.47
CA ARG A 65 -0.37 -6.93 22.52
C ARG A 65 -0.08 -5.47 22.18
N LEU A 66 -1.15 -4.72 21.91
CA LEU A 66 -1.07 -3.31 21.47
C LEU A 66 -1.28 -2.29 22.60
N ASP A 67 -1.71 -2.73 23.79
CA ASP A 67 -1.90 -1.89 24.98
C ASP A 67 -0.61 -1.69 25.80
N VAL A 68 0.46 -2.42 25.51
CA VAL A 68 1.73 -2.37 26.26
C VAL A 68 2.89 -2.11 25.32
N ARG A 69 3.55 -0.96 25.46
CA ARG A 69 4.69 -0.57 24.60
C ARG A 69 5.81 -1.61 24.57
N ALA A 70 6.11 -2.21 25.72
CA ALA A 70 7.19 -3.21 25.83
C ALA A 70 6.89 -4.50 25.06
N ALA A 71 5.64 -4.77 24.71
CA ALA A 71 5.24 -5.95 23.94
C ALA A 71 5.35 -5.75 22.42
N LEU A 72 5.81 -4.57 21.97
CA LEU A 72 5.96 -4.20 20.55
C LEU A 72 7.42 -4.09 20.11
N LEU A 73 8.38 -4.45 20.97
CA LEU A 73 9.83 -4.33 20.77
C LEU A 73 10.50 -5.70 20.83
#